data_AF-A0A6L6EG43-F1
#
_entry.id   AF-A0A6L6EG43-F1
#
_cell.length_a   1.000
_cell.length_b   1.000
_cell.length_c   1.000
_cell.angle_alpha   90.00
_cell.angle_beta   90.00
_cell.angle_gamma   90.00
#
_symmetry.space_group_name_H-M   'P 1'
#
loop_
_entity.id
_entity.type
_entity.pdbx_description
1 polymer ?
#
loop_
_entity_poly.entity_id
_entity_poly.type
_entity_poly.pdbx_seq_one_letter_code
_entity_poly.pdbx_strand_id
1 'polypeptide(L)'
;MIRRNGLAIAMTVLLIGAVVSPAQAANKSGAACKTTNAKATIGGKQYTCTKNPIVVNAKNTWVVADCLASSAAYKKSNTQLSDEKIKRGVFLAQTAATEADQTLSVADREMLAQAKKDGLNLYDTIINTYNTLSKMNKQVRDLACTPGL
;
A
#
# COMPACT_ATOMS: atom_id res chain seq x y z
N MET A 1 3.95 34.15 -51.93
CA MET A 1 4.70 33.96 -50.66
C MET A 1 3.95 32.87 -49.87
N ILE A 2 4.39 31.60 -49.79
CA ILE A 2 5.42 31.05 -48.87
C ILE A 2 5.09 31.52 -47.44
N ARG A 3 4.68 30.71 -46.43
CA ARG A 3 5.07 29.34 -46.08
C ARG A 3 4.32 28.82 -44.82
N ARG A 4 4.04 27.49 -44.76
CA ARG A 4 4.35 26.50 -43.67
C ARG A 4 3.73 26.73 -42.27
N ASN A 5 3.24 25.78 -41.46
CA ASN A 5 3.28 24.31 -41.28
C ASN A 5 2.03 23.98 -40.40
N GLY A 6 1.31 22.85 -40.47
CA GLY A 6 1.78 21.48 -40.40
C GLY A 6 1.94 21.02 -38.94
N LEU A 7 0.90 20.43 -38.32
CA LEU A 7 0.91 19.16 -37.57
C LEU A 7 -0.45 18.92 -36.90
N ALA A 8 -1.31 18.13 -37.54
CA ALA A 8 -2.38 17.42 -36.83
C ALA A 8 -1.77 16.15 -36.23
N ILE A 9 -1.47 16.15 -34.92
CA ILE A 9 -1.16 14.91 -34.20
C ILE A 9 -2.50 14.26 -33.88
N ALA A 10 -3.01 13.46 -34.80
CA ALA A 10 -4.02 12.47 -34.47
C ALA A 10 -3.33 11.41 -33.59
N MET A 11 -3.52 11.48 -32.28
CA MET A 11 -3.22 10.35 -31.40
C MET A 11 -4.21 9.24 -31.73
N THR A 12 -3.79 8.30 -32.57
CA THR A 12 -4.48 7.03 -32.74
C THR A 12 -4.39 6.25 -31.44
N VAL A 13 -5.42 6.37 -30.60
CA VAL A 13 -5.68 5.41 -29.54
C VAL A 13 -6.02 4.08 -30.22
N LEU A 14 -5.03 3.18 -30.30
CA LEU A 14 -5.23 1.79 -30.70
C LEU A 14 -6.05 1.08 -29.61
N LEU A 15 -7.37 1.25 -29.65
CA LEU A 15 -8.32 0.37 -28.97
C LEU A 15 -8.40 -0.93 -29.77
N ILE A 16 -7.42 -1.81 -29.59
CA ILE A 16 -7.56 -3.21 -30.01
C ILE A 16 -8.51 -3.87 -29.02
N GLY A 17 -9.81 -3.70 -29.25
CA GLY A 17 -10.88 -4.42 -28.58
C GLY A 17 -10.97 -5.84 -29.11
N ALA A 18 -9.98 -6.69 -28.79
CA ALA A 18 -10.18 -8.12 -28.88
C ALA A 18 -11.10 -8.52 -27.72
N VAL A 19 -12.28 -9.07 -28.03
CA VAL A 19 -13.11 -9.80 -27.08
C VAL A 19 -12.33 -11.03 -26.60
N VAL A 20 -11.44 -10.82 -25.63
CA VAL A 20 -10.80 -11.92 -24.91
C VAL A 20 -11.87 -12.51 -24.00
N SER A 21 -12.17 -13.80 -24.18
CA SER A 21 -13.06 -14.47 -23.24
C SER A 21 -12.45 -14.42 -21.83
N PRO A 22 -13.26 -14.51 -20.76
CA PRO A 22 -12.76 -14.50 -19.38
C PRO A 22 -11.64 -15.54 -19.13
N ALA A 23 -11.71 -16.68 -19.82
CA ALA A 23 -10.69 -17.73 -19.77
C ALA A 23 -9.35 -17.31 -20.41
N GLN A 24 -9.36 -16.49 -21.46
CA GLN A 24 -8.12 -15.93 -22.03
C GLN A 24 -7.60 -14.71 -21.25
N ALA A 25 -8.45 -14.03 -20.47
CA ALA A 25 -8.02 -12.96 -19.59
C ALA A 25 -7.27 -13.47 -18.35
N ALA A 26 -7.72 -14.59 -17.77
CA ALA A 26 -6.98 -15.31 -16.73
C ALA A 26 -5.58 -15.74 -17.21
N ASN A 27 -5.45 -16.13 -18.49
CA ASN A 27 -4.16 -16.49 -19.12
C ASN A 27 -3.20 -15.31 -19.37
N LYS A 28 -3.57 -14.06 -19.05
CA LYS A 28 -2.72 -12.88 -19.27
C LYS A 28 -2.25 -12.24 -17.97
N SER A 29 -2.95 -12.43 -16.85
CA SER A 29 -2.46 -12.01 -15.53
C SER A 29 -1.20 -12.81 -15.19
N GLY A 30 -0.09 -12.12 -14.93
CA GLY A 30 1.22 -12.77 -14.74
C GLY A 30 1.94 -13.17 -16.03
N ALA A 31 1.35 -12.96 -17.21
CA ALA A 31 2.06 -13.19 -18.47
C ALA A 31 3.16 -12.14 -18.67
N ALA A 32 4.29 -12.56 -19.25
CA ALA A 32 5.42 -11.67 -19.52
C ALA A 32 5.03 -10.51 -20.44
N CYS A 33 5.59 -9.34 -20.17
CA CYS A 33 5.39 -8.14 -20.96
C CYS A 33 6.72 -7.39 -21.14
N LYS A 34 6.89 -6.72 -22.29
CA LYS A 34 8.19 -6.11 -22.66
C LYS A 34 8.35 -4.69 -22.14
N THR A 35 7.33 -3.85 -22.34
CA THR A 35 7.42 -2.42 -22.07
C THR A 35 6.90 -2.09 -20.68
N THR A 36 7.80 -1.78 -19.75
CA THR A 36 7.45 -1.32 -18.40
C THR A 36 6.46 -0.16 -18.47
N ASN A 37 5.48 -0.15 -17.57
CA ASN A 37 4.39 0.84 -17.47
C ASN A 37 3.40 0.85 -18.63
N ALA A 38 3.51 -0.07 -19.61
CA ALA A 38 2.44 -0.26 -20.57
C ALA A 38 1.14 -0.63 -19.83
N LYS A 39 0.01 -0.10 -20.31
CA LYS A 39 -1.32 -0.35 -19.75
C LYS A 39 -2.14 -1.16 -20.74
N ALA A 40 -2.95 -2.08 -20.24
CA ALA A 40 -3.86 -2.88 -21.05
C ALA A 40 -5.16 -3.15 -20.28
N THR A 41 -6.27 -3.27 -20.99
CA THR A 41 -7.52 -3.80 -20.46
C THR A 41 -7.67 -5.23 -20.96
N ILE A 42 -7.77 -6.19 -20.06
CA ILE A 42 -7.84 -7.62 -20.40
C ILE A 42 -8.99 -8.24 -19.61
N GLY A 43 -10.00 -8.77 -20.29
CA GLY A 43 -11.19 -9.32 -19.63
C GLY A 43 -11.90 -8.32 -18.72
N GLY A 44 -11.93 -7.04 -19.11
CA GLY A 44 -12.59 -5.97 -18.34
C GLY A 44 -11.79 -5.44 -17.15
N LYS A 45 -10.63 -6.03 -16.81
CA LYS A 45 -9.75 -5.53 -15.75
C LYS A 45 -8.59 -4.71 -16.33
N GLN A 46 -8.14 -3.72 -15.57
CA GLN A 46 -6.97 -2.91 -15.94
C GLN A 46 -5.68 -3.57 -15.45
N TYR A 47 -4.69 -3.61 -16.33
CA TYR A 47 -3.36 -4.16 -16.07
C TYR A 47 -2.28 -3.14 -16.36
N THR A 48 -1.17 -3.24 -15.63
CA THR A 48 0.06 -2.51 -15.90
C THR A 48 1.21 -3.51 -16.04
N CYS A 49 2.01 -3.36 -17.08
CA CYS A 49 3.23 -4.14 -17.27
C CYS A 49 4.30 -3.69 -16.27
N THR A 50 4.54 -4.48 -15.24
CA THR A 50 5.52 -4.16 -14.19
C THR A 50 5.96 -5.44 -13.48
N LYS A 51 6.92 -5.31 -12.56
CA LYS A 51 7.32 -6.41 -11.68
C LYS A 51 6.19 -6.72 -10.70
N ASN A 52 5.83 -8.00 -10.60
CA ASN A 52 4.86 -8.43 -9.59
C ASN A 52 5.42 -8.17 -8.18
N PRO A 53 4.73 -7.38 -7.34
CA PRO A 53 5.24 -6.98 -6.03
C PRO A 53 5.37 -8.11 -5.00
N ILE A 54 4.79 -9.29 -5.25
CA ILE A 54 4.91 -10.45 -4.33
C ILE A 54 6.00 -11.45 -4.75
N VAL A 55 6.55 -11.33 -5.97
CA VAL A 55 7.56 -12.24 -6.50
C VAL A 55 8.95 -11.59 -6.37
N VAL A 56 9.84 -12.25 -5.64
CA VAL A 56 11.25 -11.83 -5.53
C VAL A 56 11.94 -11.99 -6.88
N ASN A 57 12.70 -10.99 -7.32
CA ASN A 57 13.40 -10.98 -8.61
C ASN A 57 12.47 -11.14 -9.83
N ALA A 58 11.23 -10.64 -9.74
CA ALA A 58 10.26 -10.74 -10.82
C ALA A 58 10.76 -10.12 -12.13
N LYS A 59 10.47 -10.82 -13.24
CA LYS A 59 10.45 -10.25 -14.58
C LYS A 59 9.20 -9.36 -14.73
N ASN A 60 9.17 -8.53 -15.76
CA ASN A 60 7.98 -7.74 -16.08
C ASN A 60 6.83 -8.64 -16.53
N THR A 61 5.69 -8.49 -15.87
CA THR A 61 4.44 -9.21 -16.15
C THR A 61 3.26 -8.25 -16.17
N TRP A 62 2.15 -8.64 -16.78
CA TRP A 62 0.89 -7.91 -16.63
C TRP A 62 0.34 -8.10 -15.21
N VAL A 63 0.35 -7.02 -14.43
CA VAL A 63 -0.14 -6.99 -13.05
C VAL A 63 -1.45 -6.22 -13.00
N VAL A 64 -2.49 -6.81 -12.40
CA VAL A 64 -3.80 -6.17 -12.24
C VAL A 64 -3.70 -4.94 -11.33
N ALA A 65 -4.49 -3.91 -11.60
CA ALA A 65 -4.50 -2.66 -10.82
C ALA A 65 -4.74 -2.91 -9.32
N ASP A 66 -5.64 -3.83 -8.98
CA ASP A 66 -5.96 -4.19 -7.58
C ASP A 66 -4.75 -4.75 -6.83
N CYS A 67 -3.86 -5.49 -7.49
CA CYS A 67 -2.61 -5.98 -6.92
C CYS A 67 -1.67 -4.82 -6.55
N LEU A 68 -1.57 -3.81 -7.42
CA LEU A 68 -0.73 -2.64 -7.16
C LEU A 68 -1.30 -1.80 -6.02
N ALA A 69 -2.61 -1.58 -6.00
CA ALA A 69 -3.30 -0.83 -4.96
C ALA A 69 -3.18 -1.50 -3.59
N SER A 70 -3.47 -2.80 -3.51
CA SER A 70 -3.34 -3.59 -2.28
C SER A 70 -1.90 -3.73 -1.80
N SER A 71 -0.93 -3.82 -2.71
CA SER A 71 0.50 -3.76 -2.37
C SER A 71 0.90 -2.43 -1.75
N ALA A 72 0.41 -1.32 -2.29
CA ALA A 72 0.62 0.01 -1.71
C ALA A 72 -0.05 0.12 -0.33
N ALA A 73 -1.28 -0.38 -0.18
CA ALA A 73 -2.00 -0.41 1.10
C ALA A 73 -1.22 -1.22 2.16
N TYR A 74 -0.70 -2.39 1.81
CA TYR A 74 0.14 -3.22 2.69
C TYR A 74 1.39 -2.48 3.16
N LYS A 75 2.11 -1.81 2.26
CA LYS A 75 3.29 -1.02 2.60
C LYS A 75 2.92 0.11 3.56
N LYS A 76 1.86 0.86 3.23
CA LYS A 76 1.38 1.96 4.07
C LYS A 76 1.01 1.49 5.47
N SER A 77 0.29 0.37 5.61
CA SER A 77 -0.08 -0.17 6.93
C SER A 77 1.14 -0.63 7.74
N ASN A 78 2.21 -1.12 7.11
CA ASN A 78 3.45 -1.46 7.82
C ASN A 78 4.21 -0.23 8.30
N THR A 79 4.27 0.82 7.47
CA THR A 79 4.85 2.11 7.88
C THR A 79 4.09 2.66 9.09
N GLN A 80 2.75 2.72 9.03
CA GLN A 80 1.94 3.19 10.15
C GLN A 80 2.13 2.33 11.41
N LEU A 81 2.20 1.00 11.28
CA LEU A 81 2.50 0.13 12.42
C LEU A 81 3.85 0.46 13.06
N SER A 82 4.88 0.74 12.24
CA SER A 82 6.19 1.14 12.73
C SER A 82 6.14 2.50 13.43
N ASP A 83 5.48 3.48 12.82
CA ASP A 83 5.35 4.84 13.35
C ASP A 83 4.64 4.84 14.70
N GLU A 84 3.56 4.06 14.86
CA GLU A 84 2.83 3.97 16.13
C GLU A 84 3.64 3.28 17.23
N LYS A 85 4.49 2.30 16.90
CA LYS A 85 5.44 1.73 17.85
C LYS A 85 6.46 2.77 18.32
N ILE A 86 6.94 3.62 17.42
CA ILE A 86 7.85 4.73 17.75
C ILE A 86 7.14 5.74 18.66
N LYS A 87 5.93 6.18 18.30
CA LYS A 87 5.13 7.12 19.09
C LYS A 87 4.86 6.59 20.51
N ARG A 88 4.55 5.31 20.65
CA ARG A 88 4.41 4.65 21.96
C ARG A 88 5.70 4.74 22.79
N GLY A 89 6.85 4.45 22.16
CA GLY A 89 8.16 4.56 22.82
C GLY A 89 8.48 5.99 23.24
N VAL A 90 8.17 6.97 22.39
CA VAL A 90 8.31 8.40 22.68
C VAL A 90 7.39 8.84 23.83
N PHE A 91 6.13 8.40 23.84
CA PHE A 91 5.20 8.65 24.94
C PHE A 91 5.71 8.07 26.27
N LEU A 92 6.21 6.84 26.24
CA LEU A 92 6.80 6.20 27.42
C LEU A 92 8.02 6.98 27.95
N ALA A 93 8.89 7.46 27.05
CA ALA A 93 10.05 8.25 27.43
C ALA A 93 9.67 9.62 28.01
N GLN A 94 8.69 10.31 27.40
CA GLN A 94 8.19 11.59 27.90
C GLN A 94 7.54 11.44 29.27
N THR A 95 6.69 10.43 29.46
CA THR A 95 6.06 10.17 30.76
C THR A 95 7.09 9.80 31.83
N ALA A 96 8.12 9.02 31.50
CA ALA A 96 9.21 8.73 32.43
C ALA A 96 10.02 9.99 32.82
N ALA A 97 10.21 10.93 31.90
CA ALA A 97 10.84 12.22 32.20
C ALA A 97 9.99 13.06 33.16
N THR A 98 8.67 13.09 32.96
CA THR A 98 7.74 13.76 33.88
C THR A 98 7.69 13.07 35.24
N GLU A 99 7.70 11.73 35.29
CA GLU A 99 7.71 10.96 36.54
C GLU A 99 8.94 11.23 37.42
N ALA A 100 10.06 11.64 36.82
CA ALA A 100 11.29 11.97 37.54
C ALA A 100 11.26 13.37 38.20
N ASP A 101 10.25 14.21 37.91
CA ASP A 101 10.10 15.52 38.51
C ASP A 101 9.69 15.42 39.99
N GLN A 102 10.64 15.78 40.87
CA GLN A 102 10.46 15.74 42.32
C GLN A 102 9.50 16.81 42.86
N THR A 103 9.14 17.81 42.04
CA THR A 103 8.24 18.90 42.43
C THR A 103 6.76 18.55 42.34
N LEU A 104 6.42 17.42 41.69
CA LEU A 104 5.04 16.95 41.56
C LEU A 104 4.41 16.66 42.92
N SER A 105 3.13 17.04 43.08
CA SER A 105 2.34 16.64 44.24
C SER A 105 2.01 15.14 44.18
N VAL A 106 1.51 14.58 45.29
CA VAL A 106 1.01 13.19 45.32
C VAL A 106 -0.15 13.02 44.33
N ALA A 107 -1.09 13.97 44.30
CA ALA A 107 -2.22 13.94 43.39
C ALA A 107 -1.78 14.00 41.92
N ASP A 108 -0.78 14.83 41.59
CA ASP A 108 -0.26 14.91 40.22
C ASP A 108 0.44 13.62 39.79
N ARG A 109 1.16 12.96 40.70
CA ARG A 109 1.77 11.65 40.42
C ARG A 109 0.73 10.58 40.14
N GLU A 110 -0.36 10.55 40.90
CA GLU A 110 -1.46 9.60 40.67
C GLU A 110 -2.15 9.86 39.32
N MET A 111 -2.42 11.13 39.00
CA MET A 111 -2.97 11.52 37.69
C MET A 111 -2.03 11.14 36.54
N LEU A 112 -0.73 11.37 36.67
CA LEU A 112 0.27 11.01 35.65
C LEU A 112 0.35 9.49 35.45
N ALA A 113 0.34 8.71 36.53
CA ALA A 113 0.34 7.26 36.47
C ALA A 113 -0.89 6.72 35.72
N GLN A 114 -2.06 7.30 35.99
CA GLN A 114 -3.31 6.95 35.30
C GLN A 114 -3.26 7.35 33.81
N ALA A 115 -2.83 8.58 33.51
CA ALA A 115 -2.68 9.07 32.14
C ALA A 115 -1.68 8.22 31.32
N LYS A 116 -0.58 7.80 31.94
CA LYS A 116 0.39 6.88 31.33
C LYS A 116 -0.23 5.53 31.00
N LYS A 117 -0.97 4.94 31.94
CA LYS A 117 -1.67 3.67 31.73
C LYS A 117 -2.66 3.76 30.57
N ASP A 118 -3.49 4.80 30.55
CA ASP A 118 -4.51 4.99 29.51
C ASP A 118 -3.89 5.27 28.14
N GLY A 119 -2.83 6.09 28.10
CA GLY A 119 -2.08 6.35 26.87
C GLY A 119 -1.40 5.11 26.30
N LEU A 120 -0.77 4.29 27.16
CA LEU A 120 -0.17 3.02 26.72
C LEU A 120 -1.23 2.04 26.18
N ASN A 121 -2.38 1.94 26.85
CA ASN A 121 -3.50 1.11 26.39
C ASN A 121 -4.03 1.56 25.01
N LEU A 122 -4.12 2.88 24.79
CA LEU A 122 -4.52 3.44 23.50
C LEU A 122 -3.50 3.07 22.41
N TYR A 123 -2.20 3.28 22.67
CA TYR A 123 -1.16 2.90 21.71
C TYR A 123 -1.16 1.40 21.42
N ASP A 124 -1.32 0.54 22.44
CA ASP A 124 -1.40 -0.91 22.25
C ASP A 124 -2.61 -1.31 21.39
N THR A 125 -3.75 -0.65 21.58
CA THR A 125 -4.95 -0.84 20.75
C THR A 125 -4.70 -0.42 19.29
N ILE A 126 -4.09 0.75 19.08
CA ILE A 126 -3.76 1.27 17.74
C ILE A 126 -2.76 0.34 17.04
N ILE A 127 -1.69 -0.07 17.71
CA ILE A 127 -0.67 -0.98 17.19
C ILE A 127 -1.31 -2.32 16.79
N ASN A 128 -2.18 -2.88 17.62
CA ASN A 128 -2.89 -4.12 17.31
C ASN A 128 -3.83 -3.97 16.10
N THR A 129 -4.47 -2.81 15.97
CA THR A 129 -5.31 -2.48 14.82
C THR A 129 -4.49 -2.43 13.53
N TYR A 130 -3.37 -1.68 13.51
CA TYR A 130 -2.50 -1.62 12.33
C TYR A 130 -1.83 -2.95 12.00
N ASN A 131 -1.51 -3.76 13.01
CA ASN A 131 -1.00 -5.12 12.81
C ASN A 131 -2.03 -5.99 12.08
N THR A 132 -3.30 -5.93 12.52
CA THR A 132 -4.41 -6.64 11.88
C THR A 132 -4.65 -6.12 10.46
N LEU A 133 -4.68 -4.80 10.28
CA LEU A 133 -4.83 -4.17 8.97
C LEU A 133 -3.71 -4.56 8.00
N SER A 134 -2.47 -4.60 8.46
CA SER A 134 -1.32 -5.03 7.65
C SER A 134 -1.47 -6.49 7.21
N LYS A 135 -1.92 -7.38 8.10
CA LYS A 135 -2.19 -8.79 7.74
C LYS A 135 -3.30 -8.91 6.70
N MET A 136 -4.41 -8.19 6.87
CA MET A 136 -5.50 -8.19 5.89
C MET A 136 -5.05 -7.64 4.53
N ASN A 137 -4.35 -6.50 4.52
CA ASN A 137 -3.80 -5.92 3.30
C ASN A 137 -2.82 -6.88 2.60
N LYS A 138 -2.03 -7.64 3.37
CA LYS A 138 -1.17 -8.69 2.83
C LYS A 138 -1.97 -9.78 2.15
N GLN A 139 -3.04 -10.28 2.78
CA GLN A 139 -3.88 -11.33 2.21
C GLN A 139 -4.58 -10.86 0.93
N VAL A 140 -5.16 -9.65 0.95
CA VAL A 140 -5.79 -9.05 -0.24
C VAL A 140 -4.77 -8.87 -1.36
N ARG A 141 -3.57 -8.39 -1.02
CA ARG A 141 -2.46 -8.28 -1.98
C ARG A 141 -2.08 -9.63 -2.56
N ASP A 142 -1.84 -10.62 -1.72
CA ASP A 142 -1.40 -11.94 -2.17
C ASP A 142 -2.45 -12.57 -3.08
N LEU A 143 -3.74 -12.41 -2.77
CA LEU A 143 -4.85 -12.86 -3.62
C LEU A 143 -4.88 -12.12 -4.97
N ALA A 144 -4.85 -10.78 -4.95
CA ALA A 144 -4.93 -9.96 -6.16
C ALA A 144 -3.68 -10.09 -7.05
N CYS A 145 -2.53 -10.37 -6.45
CA CYS A 145 -1.24 -10.47 -7.15
C CYS A 145 -0.92 -11.90 -7.61
N THR A 146 -1.72 -12.90 -7.24
CA THR A 146 -1.53 -14.27 -7.70
C THR A 146 -1.98 -14.37 -9.17
N PRO A 147 -1.09 -14.78 -10.09
CA PRO A 147 -1.45 -14.96 -11.50
C PRO A 147 -2.60 -15.95 -11.71
N GLY A 148 -3.48 -15.69 -12.67
CA GLY A 148 -4.53 -16.62 -13.08
C GLY A 148 -5.80 -16.65 -12.23
N LEU A 149 -5.89 -15.82 -11.19
CA LEU A 149 -7.14 -15.44 -10.50
C LEU A 149 -7.79 -14.24 -11.20
#